data_AF-A0A4U2ZW75-F1
#
_entry.id   AF-A0A4U2ZW75-F1
#
_cell.length_a   1.000
_cell.length_b   1.000
_cell.length_c   1.000
_cell.angle_alpha   90.00
_cell.angle_beta   90.00
_cell.angle_gamma   90.00
#
_symmetry.space_group_name_H-M   'P 1'
#
loop_
_entity.id
_entity.type
_entity.pdbx_description
1 polymer ?
#
loop_
_entity_poly.entity_id
_entity_poly.type
_entity_poly.pdbx_seq_one_letter_code
_entity_poly.pdbx_strand_id
1 'polypeptide(L)'
;EIFKNEYYRATVENAKFEKIDKEWRLTARVTINNARVDGQTIDLSEIKYFIKDDKTGEKYEGEVIQNENAKKVPSEFSLTTDIEFNMKTSPKDLNNMYLFIDSKAAPLTDTYWKLDNLVSK
;
A
#
# COMPACT_ATOMS: atom_id res chain seq x y z
N GLU A 1 -4.70 5.72 -8.35
CA GLU A 1 -4.15 5.44 -9.71
C GLU A 1 -3.94 3.92 -9.87
N ILE A 2 -3.75 3.41 -11.08
CA ILE A 2 -3.62 1.96 -11.35
C ILE A 2 -2.21 1.65 -11.88
N PHE A 3 -1.51 0.74 -11.23
CA PHE A 3 -0.29 0.12 -11.76
C PHE A 3 -0.57 -1.29 -12.27
N LYS A 4 0.18 -1.72 -13.29
CA LYS A 4 0.09 -3.06 -13.88
C LYS A 4 1.48 -3.56 -14.27
N ASN A 5 1.82 -4.77 -13.84
CA ASN A 5 2.89 -5.58 -14.43
C ASN A 5 2.35 -6.95 -14.88
N GLU A 6 3.26 -7.86 -15.25
CA GLU A 6 2.91 -9.23 -15.67
C GLU A 6 2.41 -10.14 -14.52
N TYR A 7 2.59 -9.71 -13.27
CA TYR A 7 2.21 -10.47 -12.09
C TYR A 7 0.88 -9.98 -11.51
N TYR A 8 0.72 -8.68 -11.27
CA TYR A 8 -0.50 -8.13 -10.68
C TYR A 8 -0.82 -6.72 -11.17
N ARG A 9 -2.05 -6.30 -10.86
CA ARG A 9 -2.47 -4.90 -10.93
C ARG A 9 -2.75 -4.39 -9.55
N ALA A 10 -2.10 -3.29 -9.18
CA ALA A 10 -2.33 -2.60 -7.92
C ALA A 10 -3.11 -1.32 -8.16
N THR A 11 -4.18 -1.14 -7.39
CA THR A 11 -4.98 0.08 -7.38
C THR A 11 -4.99 0.65 -5.98
N VAL A 12 -4.60 1.91 -5.84
CA VAL A 12 -4.78 2.66 -4.59
C VAL A 12 -6.07 3.46 -4.74
N GLU A 13 -7.07 3.13 -3.91
CA GLU A 13 -8.42 3.67 -4.00
C GLU A 13 -8.56 5.00 -3.25
N ASN A 14 -8.19 4.99 -1.98
CA ASN A 14 -8.17 6.17 -1.13
C ASN A 14 -7.15 5.97 0.00
N ALA A 15 -6.81 7.08 0.65
CA ALA A 15 -6.07 7.06 1.89
C ALA A 15 -6.69 8.05 2.88
N LYS A 16 -6.53 7.75 4.16
CA LYS A 16 -7.01 8.55 5.28
C LYS A 16 -5.84 8.80 6.23
N PHE A 17 -5.74 10.03 6.73
CA PHE A 17 -4.80 10.39 7.78
C PHE A 17 -5.57 10.88 9.00
N GLU A 18 -5.29 10.28 10.15
CA GLU A 18 -5.98 10.61 11.39
C GLU A 18 -5.05 10.49 12.61
N LYS A 19 -5.45 11.17 13.69
CA LYS A 19 -4.77 11.06 14.98
C LYS A 19 -5.56 10.10 15.87
N ILE A 20 -4.90 9.04 16.35
CA ILE A 20 -5.47 8.07 17.28
C ILE A 20 -4.67 8.18 18.58
N ASP A 21 -5.32 8.64 19.65
CA ASP A 21 -4.70 8.97 20.93
C ASP A 21 -3.50 9.94 20.79
N LYS A 22 -2.28 9.43 20.94
CA LYS A 22 -1.02 10.18 20.84
C LYS A 22 -0.25 9.88 19.56
N GLU A 23 -0.74 8.98 18.72
CA GLU A 23 -0.09 8.53 17.50
C GLU A 23 -0.86 9.02 16.27
N TRP A 24 -0.15 9.10 15.16
CA TRP A 24 -0.72 9.43 13.86
C TRP A 24 -0.80 8.16 13.04
N ARG A 25 -1.93 7.94 12.40
CA ARG A 25 -2.15 6.78 11.55
C ARG A 25 -2.52 7.25 10.16
N LEU A 26 -1.86 6.65 9.18
CA LEU A 26 -2.30 6.71 7.80
C LEU A 26 -2.82 5.33 7.41
N THR A 27 -4.01 5.28 6.80
CA THR A 27 -4.58 4.04 6.27
C THR A 27 -4.79 4.20 4.77
N ALA A 28 -4.25 3.29 3.97
CA ALA A 28 -4.44 3.28 2.53
C ALA A 28 -5.22 2.02 2.11
N ARG A 29 -6.28 2.20 1.32
CA ARG A 29 -7.02 1.08 0.73
C ARG A 29 -6.41 0.69 -0.61
N VAL A 30 -5.92 -0.54 -0.68
CA VAL A 30 -5.20 -1.07 -1.85
C VAL A 30 -5.90 -2.32 -2.35
N THR A 31 -6.11 -2.41 -3.66
CA THR A 31 -6.63 -3.59 -4.34
C THR A 31 -5.53 -4.22 -5.19
N ILE A 32 -5.20 -5.49 -4.90
CA ILE A 32 -4.28 -6.31 -5.70
C ILE A 32 -5.09 -7.30 -6.53
N ASN A 33 -4.93 -7.24 -7.84
CA ASN A 33 -5.55 -8.16 -8.80
C ASN A 33 -4.48 -9.10 -9.33
N ASN A 34 -4.68 -10.40 -9.25
CA ASN A 34 -3.76 -11.34 -9.86
C ASN A 34 -3.92 -11.32 -11.38
N ALA A 35 -2.87 -10.92 -12.08
CA ALA A 35 -2.82 -10.77 -13.53
C ALA A 35 -1.87 -11.77 -14.20
N ARG A 36 -1.38 -12.77 -13.46
CA ARG A 36 -0.44 -13.77 -13.96
C ARG A 36 -1.09 -14.64 -15.02
N VAL A 37 -0.47 -14.69 -16.19
CA VAL A 37 -0.91 -15.55 -17.31
C VAL A 37 -0.64 -17.03 -17.07
N ASP A 38 0.24 -17.37 -16.13
CA ASP A 38 0.60 -18.74 -15.78
C ASP A 38 -0.38 -19.42 -14.81
N GLY A 39 -1.45 -18.70 -14.39
CA GLY A 39 -2.48 -19.22 -13.51
C GLY A 39 -2.05 -19.39 -12.05
N GLN A 40 -0.83 -18.99 -11.67
CA GLN A 40 -0.35 -19.15 -10.30
C GLN A 40 -1.00 -18.16 -9.35
N THR A 41 -1.21 -18.60 -8.11
CA THR A 41 -1.67 -17.76 -7.00
C THR A 41 -0.57 -16.80 -6.55
N ILE A 42 -0.95 -15.56 -6.20
CA ILE A 42 -0.05 -14.59 -5.56
C ILE A 42 -0.15 -14.73 -4.05
N ASP A 43 0.99 -14.76 -3.38
CA ASP A 43 1.08 -14.62 -1.93
C ASP A 43 1.34 -13.15 -1.56
N LEU A 44 0.34 -12.52 -0.96
CA LEU A 44 0.40 -11.12 -0.53
C LEU A 44 1.38 -10.90 0.62
N SER A 45 1.81 -11.95 1.34
CA SER A 45 2.85 -11.82 2.35
C SER A 45 4.23 -11.48 1.76
N GLU A 46 4.40 -11.70 0.46
CA GLU A 46 5.60 -11.30 -0.28
C GLU A 46 5.54 -9.85 -0.76
N ILE A 47 4.40 -9.18 -0.59
CA ILE A 47 4.21 -7.77 -0.91
C ILE A 47 4.41 -6.93 0.35
N LYS A 48 5.29 -5.95 0.24
CA LYS A 48 5.59 -4.96 1.27
C LYS A 48 5.04 -3.61 0.84
N TYR A 49 4.56 -2.87 1.84
CA TYR A 49 4.04 -1.53 1.65
C TYR A 49 4.88 -0.56 2.47
N PHE A 50 5.25 0.57 1.88
CA PHE A 50 5.89 1.63 2.63
C PHE A 50 5.47 3.01 2.13
N ILE A 51 5.35 3.95 3.05
CA ILE A 51 5.21 5.37 2.71
C ILE A 51 6.58 6.01 2.84
N LYS A 52 6.96 6.80 1.83
CA LYS A 52 8.15 7.65 1.89
C LYS A 52 7.72 9.11 1.81
N ASP A 53 8.23 9.92 2.72
CA ASP A 53 8.23 11.37 2.57
C ASP A 53 9.42 11.77 1.69
N ASP A 54 9.13 12.33 0.51
CA ASP A 54 10.20 12.64 -0.46
C ASP A 54 11.06 13.85 -0.05
N LYS A 55 10.57 14.73 0.84
CA LYS A 55 11.33 15.87 1.35
C LYS A 55 12.31 15.46 2.44
N THR A 56 11.88 14.60 3.35
CA THR A 56 12.69 14.21 4.52
C THR A 56 13.42 12.88 4.32
N GLY A 57 12.95 12.05 3.39
CA GLY A 57 13.44 10.69 3.18
C GLY A 57 12.93 9.69 4.22
N GLU A 58 12.08 10.11 5.16
CA GLU A 58 11.50 9.23 6.18
C GLU A 58 10.66 8.14 5.53
N LYS A 59 10.76 6.92 6.08
CA LYS A 59 10.02 5.75 5.63
C LYS A 59 9.17 5.19 6.74
N TYR A 60 7.94 4.82 6.40
CA TYR A 60 6.96 4.22 7.30
C TYR A 60 6.53 2.89 6.71
N GLU A 61 6.75 1.80 7.44
CA GLU A 61 6.33 0.47 7.00
C GLU A 61 4.82 0.29 7.21
N GLY A 62 4.19 -0.37 6.24
CA GLY A 62 2.75 -0.65 6.25
C GLY A 62 2.44 -2.05 6.74
N GLU A 63 1.40 -2.16 7.56
CA GLU A 63 0.87 -3.42 8.06
C GLU A 63 -0.50 -3.68 7.44
N VAL A 64 -0.71 -4.88 6.92
CA VAL A 64 -1.99 -5.28 6.31
C VAL A 64 -3.00 -5.58 7.42
N ILE A 65 -4.11 -4.86 7.48
CA ILE A 65 -5.23 -5.20 8.36
C ILE A 65 -6.09 -6.28 7.69
N GLN A 66 -5.68 -7.55 7.81
CA GLN A 66 -6.47 -8.66 7.29
C GLN A 66 -6.43 -9.91 8.16
N ASN A 67 -7.46 -10.74 7.97
CA ASN A 67 -7.54 -12.08 8.50
C ASN A 67 -6.45 -12.95 7.86
N GLU A 68 -5.73 -13.77 8.64
CA GLU A 68 -4.52 -14.49 8.18
C GLU A 68 -4.73 -15.39 6.95
N ASN A 69 -5.98 -15.78 6.69
CA ASN A 69 -6.39 -16.64 5.58
C ASN A 69 -6.51 -15.91 4.22
N ALA A 70 -6.52 -14.57 4.20
CA ALA A 70 -6.70 -13.77 2.98
C ALA A 70 -5.37 -13.45 2.25
N LYS A 71 -4.26 -14.08 2.65
CA LYS A 71 -2.92 -13.80 2.08
C LYS A 71 -2.73 -14.31 0.65
N LYS A 72 -3.67 -15.06 0.09
CA LYS A 72 -3.53 -15.71 -1.22
C LYS A 72 -4.59 -15.23 -2.21
N VAL A 73 -4.15 -14.77 -3.38
CA VAL A 73 -5.04 -14.31 -4.46
C VAL A 73 -4.90 -15.24 -5.67
N PRO A 74 -5.87 -16.14 -5.92
CA PRO A 74 -5.85 -17.00 -7.11
C PRO A 74 -5.88 -16.19 -8.41
N SER A 75 -5.50 -16.80 -9.53
CA SER A 75 -5.55 -16.17 -10.85
C SER A 75 -6.94 -15.64 -11.17
N GLU A 76 -7.04 -14.46 -11.81
CA GLU A 76 -8.29 -13.77 -12.14
C GLU A 76 -9.10 -13.24 -10.93
N PHE A 77 -8.62 -13.43 -9.70
CA PHE A 77 -9.23 -12.84 -8.51
C PHE A 77 -8.50 -11.57 -8.07
N SER A 78 -9.21 -10.78 -7.27
CA SER A 78 -8.70 -9.56 -6.65
C SER A 78 -8.96 -9.56 -5.15
N LEU A 79 -8.08 -8.91 -4.40
CA LEU A 79 -8.27 -8.67 -2.98
C LEU A 79 -8.04 -7.20 -2.64
N THR A 80 -8.99 -6.62 -1.93
CA THR A 80 -8.92 -5.28 -1.36
C THR A 80 -8.54 -5.36 0.11
N THR A 81 -7.52 -4.61 0.49
CA THR A 81 -6.92 -4.62 1.83
C THR A 81 -6.73 -3.19 2.32
N ASP A 82 -7.01 -2.94 3.60
CA ASP A 82 -6.59 -1.70 4.24
C ASP A 82 -5.19 -1.90 4.83
N ILE A 83 -4.27 -0.98 4.54
CA ILE A 83 -2.88 -0.99 5.00
C ILE A 83 -2.68 0.16 5.99
N GLU A 84 -2.20 -0.13 7.20
CA GLU A 84 -1.92 0.88 8.24
C GLU A 84 -0.44 1.22 8.31
N PHE A 85 -0.18 2.52 8.45
CA PHE A 85 1.14 3.08 8.67
C PHE A 85 1.09 3.89 9.96
N ASN A 86 1.72 3.36 11.02
CA ASN A 86 1.78 4.03 12.31
C ASN A 86 2.97 5.01 12.34
N MET A 87 2.68 6.25 12.73
CA MET A 87 3.63 7.37 12.69
C MET A 87 3.71 8.01 14.09
N LYS A 88 4.92 8.06 14.66
CA LYS A 88 5.15 8.67 15.98
C LYS A 88 4.95 10.18 15.98
N THR A 89 5.14 10.82 14.83
CA THR A 89 5.04 12.27 14.64
C THR A 89 4.18 12.56 13.42
N SER A 90 3.45 13.67 13.45
CA SER A 90 2.71 14.14 12.30
C SER A 90 3.69 14.55 11.20
N PRO A 91 3.54 14.06 9.96
CA PRO A 91 4.28 14.57 8.81
C PRO A 91 3.97 16.05 8.64
N LYS A 92 5.01 16.86 8.41
CA LYS A 92 4.83 18.33 8.26
C LYS A 92 4.05 18.70 7.00
N ASP A 93 4.09 17.85 5.98
CA ASP A 93 3.44 18.09 4.69
C ASP A 93 3.03 16.76 4.05
N LEU A 94 1.75 16.45 4.16
CA LEU A 94 1.15 15.22 3.62
C LEU A 94 1.23 15.14 2.09
N ASN A 95 1.44 16.27 1.38
CA ASN A 95 1.49 16.28 -0.08
C ASN A 95 2.76 15.63 -0.67
N ASN A 96 3.79 15.41 0.15
CA ASN A 96 5.01 14.71 -0.27
C ASN A 96 5.04 13.25 0.18
N MET A 97 3.91 12.73 0.64
CA MET A 97 3.79 11.33 1.00
C MET A 97 3.38 10.50 -0.21
N TYR A 98 4.21 9.51 -0.50
CA TYR A 98 4.01 8.58 -1.59
C TYR A 98 3.97 7.16 -1.05
N LEU A 99 2.96 6.40 -1.46
CA LEU A 99 2.87 4.97 -1.18
C LEU A 99 3.70 4.21 -2.22
N PHE A 100 4.51 3.29 -1.75
CA PHE A 100 5.26 2.34 -2.54
C PHE A 100 4.79 0.93 -2.19
N ILE A 101 4.74 0.08 -3.21
CA ILE A 101 4.40 -1.33 -3.09
C ILE A 101 5.60 -2.07 -3.67
N ASP A 102 6.23 -2.95 -2.90
CA ASP A 102 7.38 -3.73 -3.34
C ASP A 102 7.11 -5.22 -3.17
N SER A 103 7.62 -6.05 -4.07
CA SER A 103 7.44 -7.50 -4.01
C SER A 103 8.69 -8.21 -4.49
N LYS A 104 9.12 -9.24 -3.75
CA LYS A 104 10.27 -10.06 -4.19
C LYS A 104 9.97 -10.81 -5.49
N ALA A 105 8.74 -11.28 -5.66
CA ALA A 105 8.32 -12.02 -6.85
C ALA A 105 8.19 -11.13 -8.09
N ALA A 106 7.90 -9.84 -7.88
CA ALA A 106 7.71 -8.86 -8.94
C ALA A 106 8.10 -7.47 -8.43
N PRO A 107 9.41 -7.13 -8.44
CA PRO A 107 9.90 -5.86 -7.93
C PRO A 107 9.21 -4.73 -8.69
N LEU A 108 8.51 -3.86 -7.97
CA LEU A 108 8.03 -2.61 -8.56
C LEU A 108 9.13 -1.58 -8.40
N THR A 109 10.15 -1.65 -9.25
CA THR A 109 11.13 -0.57 -9.30
C THR A 109 10.41 0.71 -9.72
N ASP A 110 10.44 1.72 -8.84
CA ASP A 110 10.01 3.10 -9.06
C ASP A 110 8.51 3.35 -9.30
N THR A 111 7.64 2.43 -8.89
CA THR A 111 6.19 2.70 -8.86
C THR A 111 5.78 3.25 -7.51
N TYR A 112 5.21 4.44 -7.53
CA TYR A 112 4.66 5.09 -6.35
C TYR A 112 3.36 5.79 -6.67
N TRP A 113 2.51 5.91 -5.66
CA TRP A 113 1.23 6.59 -5.73
C TRP A 113 1.26 7.79 -4.81
N LYS A 114 0.94 8.96 -5.35
CA LYS A 114 0.72 10.12 -4.52
C LYS A 114 -0.57 9.91 -3.71
N LEU A 115 -0.48 10.13 -2.41
CA LEU A 115 -1.65 10.04 -1.55
C LEU A 115 -2.37 11.39 -1.56
N ASP A 116 -3.21 11.61 -2.57
CA ASP A 116 -3.96 12.85 -2.72
C ASP A 116 -5.10 12.99 -1.69
N ASN A 117 -5.43 14.25 -1.35
CA ASN A 117 -6.56 14.62 -0.48
C ASN A 117 -6.52 14.02 0.93
N LEU A 118 -5.33 13.76 1.47
CA LEU A 118 -5.13 13.48 2.90
C LEU A 118 -5.49 14.74 3.71
N VAL A 119 -6.76 14.89 4.05
CA VAL A 119 -7.22 15.88 5.04
C VAL A 119 -7.04 15.28 6.42
N SER A 120 -6.27 15.96 7.28
CA SER A 120 -6.28 15.70 8.72
C SER A 120 -7.68 16.07 9.22
N LYS A 121 -8.53 15.06 9.47
CA LYS A 121 -9.78 15.27 10.20
C LYS A 121 -9.53 15.30 11.70
#